data_AF-A0A344UCU2-F1
#
_entry.id   AF-A0A344UCU2-F1
#
_cell.length_a   1.000
_cell.length_b   1.000
_cell.length_c   1.000
_cell.angle_alpha   90.00
_cell.angle_beta   90.00
_cell.angle_gamma   90.00
#
_symmetry.space_group_name_H-M   'P 1'
#
loop_
_entity.id
_entity.type
_entity.pdbx_description
1 polymer ?
#
loop_
_entity_poly.entity_id
_entity_poly.type
_entity_poly.pdbx_seq_one_letter_code
_entity_poly.pdbx_strand_id
1 'polypeptide(L)'
;MSTTQPGWHKEDIKAAIRKRGITMNALALARKLPPSTIRNALIRPVFSGEIAIAEFLGVPAHELWPDRWTPDGRRIRPRYAHKYREQCSDSQRKAVMYLLTPNSNELSAGLVTEVN
;
A
#
# COMPACT_ATOMS: atom_id res chain seq x y z
N MET A 1 -22.15 10.45 2.66
CA MET A 1 -21.09 11.43 2.37
C MET A 1 -19.89 11.08 3.25
N SER A 2 -18.81 10.56 2.67
CA SER A 2 -17.64 10.12 3.44
C SER A 2 -16.86 11.35 3.90
N THR A 3 -16.93 11.68 5.18
CA THR A 3 -16.11 12.74 5.78
C THR A 3 -14.69 12.19 6.01
N THR A 4 -13.86 12.25 4.98
CA THR A 4 -12.42 12.02 5.15
C THR A 4 -11.91 13.03 6.17
N GLN A 5 -11.47 12.57 7.34
CA GLN A 5 -10.92 13.44 8.37
C GLN A 5 -9.73 14.19 7.77
N PRO A 6 -9.77 15.53 7.63
CA PRO A 6 -8.65 16.25 7.08
C PRO A 6 -7.48 16.12 8.05
N GLY A 7 -6.34 15.62 7.55
CA GLY A 7 -5.10 15.62 8.31
C GLY A 7 -4.65 17.02 8.71
N TRP A 8 -3.50 17.10 9.38
CA TRP A 8 -2.94 18.39 9.79
C TRP A 8 -2.72 19.31 8.60
N HIS A 9 -2.99 20.61 8.78
CA HIS A 9 -2.67 21.58 7.76
C HIS A 9 -1.15 21.76 7.63
N LYS A 10 -0.66 21.96 6.41
CA LYS A 10 0.78 22.14 6.13
C LYS A 10 1.45 23.26 6.96
N GLU A 11 0.70 24.32 7.26
CA GLU A 11 1.21 25.43 8.09
C GLU A 11 1.23 25.07 9.58
N ASP A 12 0.34 24.19 10.06
CA ASP A 12 0.37 23.71 11.45
C ASP A 12 1.59 22.83 11.70
N ILE A 13 1.93 21.97 10.73
CA ILE A 13 3.17 21.17 10.77
C ILE A 13 4.39 22.10 10.80
N LYS A 14 4.42 23.14 9.94
CA LYS A 14 5.51 24.13 9.94
C LYS A 14 5.57 24.91 11.26
N ALA A 15 4.43 25.31 11.81
CA ALA A 15 4.33 26.01 13.08
C ALA A 15 4.82 25.12 14.22
N ALA A 16 4.42 23.86 14.27
CA ALA A 16 4.87 22.89 15.26
C ALA A 16 6.40 22.69 15.21
N ILE A 17 6.98 22.61 14.00
CA ILE A 17 8.44 22.53 13.84
C ILE A 17 9.12 23.80 14.37
N ARG A 18 8.61 24.98 14.02
CA ARG A 18 9.16 26.27 14.47
C ARG A 18 9.00 26.49 15.98
N LYS A 19 7.90 26.03 16.57
CA LYS A 19 7.65 26.08 18.03
C LYS A 19 8.69 25.27 18.81
N ARG A 20 9.28 24.23 18.21
CA ARG A 20 10.43 23.50 18.77
C ARG A 20 11.78 24.20 18.57
N GLY A 21 11.80 25.41 17.99
CA GLY A 21 13.00 26.22 17.80
C GLY A 21 13.90 25.78 16.64
N ILE A 22 13.46 24.84 15.79
CA ILE A 22 14.27 24.29 14.70
C ILE A 22 13.69 24.71 13.34
N THR A 23 14.56 24.87 12.35
CA THR A 23 14.15 25.09 10.95
C THR A 23 14.02 23.77 10.20
N MET A 24 13.16 23.71 9.18
CA MET A 24 13.05 22.50 8.34
C MET A 24 14.38 22.07 7.71
N ASN A 25 15.25 23.04 7.37
CA ASN A 25 16.58 22.73 6.83
C ASN A 25 17.46 22.08 7.90
N ALA A 26 17.47 22.61 9.13
CA ALA A 26 18.19 22.01 10.23
C ALA A 26 17.68 20.60 10.56
N LEU A 27 16.36 20.38 10.49
CA LEU A 27 15.76 19.04 10.62
C LEU A 27 16.26 18.08 9.52
N ALA A 28 16.30 18.54 8.27
CA ALA A 28 16.80 17.73 7.15
C ALA A 28 18.28 17.36 7.35
N LEU A 29 19.11 18.32 7.76
CA LEU A 29 20.54 18.10 8.04
C LEU A 29 20.75 17.11 9.18
N ALA A 30 19.98 17.22 10.27
CA ALA A 30 20.03 16.28 11.40
C ALA A 30 19.73 14.84 10.97
N ARG A 31 18.89 14.65 9.93
CA ARG A 31 18.53 13.35 9.37
C ARG A 31 19.33 12.97 8.12
N LYS A 32 20.36 13.75 7.75
CA LYS A 32 21.18 13.56 6.53
C LYS A 32 20.32 13.45 5.25
N LEU A 33 19.22 14.22 5.20
CA LEU A 33 18.32 14.29 4.06
C LEU A 33 18.47 15.62 3.32
N PRO A 34 18.15 15.67 2.01
CA PRO A 34 18.04 16.93 1.29
C PRO A 34 16.93 17.81 1.90
N PRO A 35 17.13 19.13 2.05
CA PRO A 35 16.08 20.04 2.53
C PRO A 35 14.82 20.03 1.65
N SER A 36 14.99 19.75 0.35
CA SER A 36 13.88 19.59 -0.59
C SER A 36 12.98 18.40 -0.24
N THR A 37 13.51 17.33 0.37
CA THR A 37 12.73 16.16 0.80
C THR A 37 11.71 16.53 1.87
N ILE A 38 12.12 17.29 2.89
CA ILE A 38 11.23 17.75 3.97
C ILE A 38 10.18 18.73 3.42
N ARG A 39 10.57 19.67 2.55
CA ARG A 39 9.61 20.59 1.90
C ARG A 39 8.59 19.85 1.04
N ASN A 40 9.07 18.89 0.26
CA ASN A 40 8.22 18.12 -0.63
C ASN A 40 7.25 17.20 0.13
N ALA A 41 7.61 16.72 1.31
CA ALA A 41 6.73 15.88 2.13
C ALA A 41 5.40 16.56 2.49
N LEU A 42 5.38 17.89 2.58
CA LEU A 42 4.14 18.65 2.84
C LEU A 42 3.20 18.71 1.62
N ILE A 43 3.72 18.53 0.41
CA ILE A 43 2.98 18.72 -0.85
C ILE A 43 2.63 17.36 -1.46
N ARG A 44 3.62 16.46 -1.54
CA ARG A 44 3.53 15.16 -2.21
C ARG A 44 4.00 14.06 -1.27
N PRO A 45 3.59 12.80 -1.48
CA PRO A 45 3.85 11.76 -0.50
C PRO A 45 5.30 11.28 -0.57
N VAL A 46 6.13 11.70 0.39
CA VAL A 46 7.58 11.41 0.45
C VAL A 46 7.89 10.65 1.74
N PHE A 47 8.19 9.36 1.62
CA PHE A 47 8.33 8.45 2.77
C PHE A 47 9.35 8.94 3.79
N SER A 48 10.59 9.19 3.36
CA SER A 48 11.67 9.61 4.27
C SER A 48 11.40 10.96 4.94
N GLY A 49 10.72 11.87 4.24
CA GLY A 49 10.40 13.19 4.78
C GLY A 49 9.25 13.15 5.77
N GLU A 50 8.20 12.37 5.49
CA GLU A 50 7.06 12.15 6.39
C GLU A 50 7.49 11.50 7.70
N ILE A 51 8.31 10.44 7.62
CA ILE A 51 8.85 9.77 8.81
C ILE A 51 9.74 10.70 9.63
N ALA A 52 10.64 11.45 8.98
CA ALA A 52 11.50 12.40 9.68
C ALA A 52 10.71 13.48 10.44
N ILE A 53 9.61 13.98 9.86
CA ILE A 53 8.72 14.95 10.50
C ILE A 53 7.93 14.29 11.65
N ALA A 54 7.36 13.12 11.42
CA ALA A 54 6.58 12.36 12.41
C ALA A 54 7.42 12.06 13.65
N GLU A 55 8.62 11.51 13.46
CA GLU A 55 9.57 11.25 14.55
C GLU A 55 10.01 12.52 15.26
N PHE A 56 10.24 13.60 14.52
CA PHE A 56 10.64 14.88 15.11
C PHE A 56 9.53 15.49 15.96
N LEU A 57 8.26 15.33 15.58
CA LEU A 57 7.11 15.80 16.34
C LEU A 57 6.67 14.81 17.42
N GLY A 58 7.11 13.55 17.36
CA GLY A 58 6.63 12.48 18.24
C GLY A 58 5.17 12.13 17.98
N VAL A 59 4.67 12.41 16.78
CA VAL A 59 3.29 12.18 16.34
C VAL A 59 3.33 11.14 15.22
N PRO A 60 2.47 10.11 15.24
CA PRO A 60 2.47 9.10 14.20
C PRO A 60 2.07 9.70 12.84
N ALA A 61 2.67 9.17 11.76
CA ALA A 61 2.45 9.71 10.41
C ALA A 61 0.99 9.65 9.93
N HIS A 62 0.18 8.71 10.46
CA HIS A 62 -1.25 8.60 10.15
C HIS A 62 -2.10 9.72 10.74
N GLU A 63 -1.67 10.34 11.85
CA GLU A 63 -2.37 11.47 12.44
C GLU A 63 -2.09 12.76 11.66
N LEU A 64 -0.86 12.92 11.17
CA LEU A 64 -0.48 14.03 10.30
C LEU A 64 -1.11 13.91 8.91
N TRP A 65 -1.11 12.71 8.33
CA TRP A 65 -1.58 12.43 6.98
C TRP A 65 -2.46 11.16 6.91
N PRO A 66 -3.73 11.22 7.34
CA PRO A 66 -4.63 10.07 7.37
C PRO A 66 -4.91 9.49 5.98
N ASP A 67 -4.86 10.33 4.94
CA ASP A 67 -5.02 9.89 3.55
C ASP A 67 -3.84 9.07 3.01
N ARG A 68 -2.66 9.22 3.63
CA ARG A 68 -1.41 8.64 3.14
C ARG A 68 -0.98 7.41 3.94
N TRP A 69 -1.41 7.28 5.19
CA TRP A 69 -0.93 6.24 6.11
C TRP A 69 -2.10 5.55 6.82
N THR A 70 -1.96 4.25 7.04
CA THR A 70 -2.87 3.48 7.89
C THR A 70 -2.48 3.63 9.37
N PRO A 71 -3.42 3.38 10.30
CA PRO A 71 -3.12 3.35 11.74
C PRO A 71 -1.98 2.40 12.10
N ASP A 72 -1.84 1.29 11.37
CA ASP A 72 -0.75 0.31 11.52
C ASP A 72 0.64 0.82 11.08
N GLY A 73 0.75 2.09 10.67
CA GLY A 73 2.00 2.67 10.18
C GLY A 73 2.38 2.20 8.78
N ARG A 74 1.43 1.68 7.98
CA ARG A 74 1.70 1.31 6.59
C ARG A 74 1.27 2.42 5.65
N ARG A 75 2.10 2.74 4.66
CA ARG A 75 1.76 3.74 3.65
C ARG A 75 0.69 3.19 2.70
N ILE A 76 -0.39 3.94 2.53
CA ILE A 76 -1.43 3.68 1.54
C ILE A 76 -0.84 3.99 0.15
N ARG A 77 -0.67 2.97 -0.69
CA ARG A 77 -0.20 3.12 -2.08
C ARG A 77 -1.33 2.83 -3.07
N PRO A 78 -2.09 3.82 -3.54
CA PRO A 78 -3.04 3.59 -4.61
C PRO A 78 -2.44 4.05 -5.94
N ARG A 79 -2.21 3.11 -6.86
CA ARG A 79 -2.33 3.39 -8.30
C ARG A 79 -2.55 2.16 -9.17
N TYR A 80 -2.05 0.99 -8.76
CA TYR A 80 -2.19 -0.26 -9.51
C TYR A 80 -2.49 -1.48 -8.63
N ALA A 81 -2.94 -1.29 -7.39
CA ALA A 81 -3.17 -2.41 -6.46
C ALA A 81 -4.17 -3.44 -7.01
N HIS A 82 -5.23 -2.99 -7.69
CA HIS A 82 -6.20 -3.88 -8.34
C HIS A 82 -5.57 -4.65 -9.52
N LYS A 83 -4.69 -4.01 -10.31
CA LYS A 83 -3.96 -4.62 -11.43
C LYS A 83 -3.18 -5.88 -11.01
N TYR A 84 -2.61 -5.90 -9.80
CA TYR A 84 -1.86 -7.06 -9.29
C TYR A 84 -2.74 -8.11 -8.57
N ARG A 85 -3.95 -7.74 -8.12
CA ARG A 85 -4.89 -8.66 -7.45
C ARG A 85 -5.60 -9.57 -8.45
N GLU A 86 -5.95 -9.03 -9.62
CA GLU A 86 -6.67 -9.75 -10.69
C GLU A 86 -5.75 -10.72 -11.47
N GLN A 87 -4.43 -10.49 -11.48
CA GLN A 87 -3.47 -11.36 -12.18
C GLN A 87 -3.27 -12.74 -11.52
N CYS A 88 -3.57 -12.87 -10.21
CA CYS A 88 -3.33 -14.10 -9.44
C CYS A 88 -4.53 -15.06 -9.47
N SER A 89 -5.75 -14.56 -9.68
CA SER A 89 -6.95 -15.40 -9.67
C SER A 89 -7.07 -16.34 -10.88
N ASP A 90 -6.45 -16.00 -12.02
CA ASP A 90 -6.48 -16.87 -13.21
C ASP A 90 -5.44 -17.99 -13.17
N SER A 91 -4.25 -17.74 -12.63
CA SER A 91 -3.18 -18.74 -12.55
C SER A 91 -3.45 -19.83 -11.50
N GLN A 92 -4.11 -19.49 -10.38
CA GLN A 92 -4.46 -20.46 -9.34
C GLN A 92 -5.77 -21.22 -9.63
N ARG A 93 -6.72 -20.62 -10.37
CA ARG A 93 -7.96 -21.29 -10.76
C ARG A 93 -7.80 -22.26 -11.94
N LYS A 94 -6.86 -21.99 -12.87
CA LYS A 94 -6.56 -22.93 -13.97
C LYS A 94 -5.99 -24.27 -13.49
N ALA A 95 -5.12 -24.25 -12.47
CA ALA A 95 -4.51 -25.48 -11.95
C ALA A 95 -5.51 -26.42 -11.27
N VAL A 96 -6.50 -25.88 -10.55
CA VAL A 96 -7.55 -26.68 -9.92
C VAL A 96 -8.59 -27.15 -10.95
N MET A 97 -8.88 -26.34 -11.96
CA MET A 97 -9.88 -26.69 -12.98
C MET A 97 -9.41 -27.78 -13.96
N TYR A 98 -8.11 -27.89 -14.24
CA TYR A 98 -7.57 -28.94 -15.12
C TYR A 98 -7.45 -30.33 -14.46
N LEU A 99 -7.65 -30.43 -13.14
CA LEU A 99 -7.56 -31.68 -12.38
C LEU A 99 -8.92 -32.27 -11.97
N LEU A 100 -10.03 -31.62 -12.33
CA LEU A 100 -11.39 -32.03 -11.97
C LEU A 100 -12.32 -32.26 -13.18
N THR A 101 -11.81 -32.23 -14.41
CA THR A 101 -12.56 -32.70 -15.57
C THR A 101 -12.31 -34.20 -15.76
N PRO A 102 -13.29 -35.09 -15.49
CA PRO A 102 -13.17 -36.47 -15.92
C PRO A 102 -13.05 -36.48 -17.45
N ASN A 103 -11.96 -37.10 -17.93
CA ASN A 103 -11.71 -37.38 -19.34
C ASN A 103 -12.81 -38.33 -19.84
N SER A 104 -13.76 -37.82 -20.62
CA SER A 104 -14.91 -38.59 -21.15
C SER A 104 -14.56 -39.63 -22.23
N ASN A 105 -13.31 -40.11 -22.29
CA ASN A 105 -12.84 -41.00 -23.35
C ASN A 105 -12.56 -42.44 -22.91
N GLU A 106 -13.08 -42.87 -21.76
CA GLU A 106 -13.05 -44.29 -21.34
C GLU A 106 -14.43 -44.93 -21.38
N LEU A 107 -15.04 -45.12 -22.56
CA LEU A 107 -16.07 -46.15 -22.80
C LEU A 107 -16.10 -46.54 -24.29
N SER A 108 -15.16 -47.38 -24.72
CA SER A 108 -15.37 -48.37 -25.80
C SER A 108 -14.18 -49.34 -25.89
N ALA A 109 -13.83 -49.98 -24.78
CA ALA A 109 -13.06 -51.22 -24.80
C ALA A 109 -14.02 -52.35 -24.39
N GLY A 110 -14.08 -53.37 -25.24
CA GLY A 110 -15.25 -54.23 -25.40
C GLY A 110 -15.49 -55.28 -24.32
N LEU A 111 -16.69 -55.85 -24.40
CA LEU A 111 -17.01 -57.15 -23.83
C LEU A 111 -17.79 -57.94 -24.87
N VAL A 112 -17.04 -58.74 -25.62
CA VAL A 112 -17.49 -60.00 -26.23
C VAL A 112 -17.83 -60.97 -25.11
N THR A 113 -19.08 -61.44 -25.03
CA THR A 113 -19.39 -62.81 -24.57
C THR A 113 -20.75 -63.24 -25.12
N GLU A 114 -20.76 -64.42 -25.75
CA GLU A 114 -21.89 -65.21 -26.25
C GLU A 114 -22.99 -65.42 -25.20
N VAL A 115 -24.26 -65.56 -25.61
CA VAL A 115 -25.06 -66.80 -25.49
C VAL A 115 -26.45 -66.66 -26.12
N ASN A 116 -26.84 -67.74 -26.82
CA ASN A 116 -28.07 -68.09 -27.55
C ASN A 116 -28.26 -67.54 -28.97
#